data_AF-A0A2T1DJE7-F1
#
_entry.id   AF-A0A2T1DJE7-F1
#
_cell.length_a   1.000
_cell.length_b   1.000
_cell.length_c   1.000
_cell.angle_alpha   90.00
_cell.angle_beta   90.00
_cell.angle_gamma   90.00
#
_symmetry.space_group_name_H-M   'P 1'
#
loop_
_entity.id
_entity.type
_entity.pdbx_description
1 polymer ?
#
loop_
_entity_poly.entity_id
_entity_poly.type
_entity_poly.pdbx_seq_one_letter_code
_entity_poly.pdbx_strand_id
1 'polypeptide(L)' 'MNSKQRKSKRTQLTHKFGSHCFWSGRCLLTEELTLDHLIPKSRGGSNSLENLRLACFSCNNSRGDSLFPPRQSCK' A
#
# COMPACT_ATOMS: atom_id res chain seq x y z
N MET A 1 -0.48 13.90 3.86
CA MET A 1 0.00 13.67 2.47
C MET A 1 -1.13 14.05 1.55
N ASN A 2 -0.89 15.00 0.65
CA ASN A 2 -1.93 15.51 -0.25
C ASN A 2 -2.17 14.57 -1.45
N SER A 3 -3.17 14.89 -2.26
CA SER A 3 -3.58 14.11 -3.44
C SER A 3 -2.47 13.99 -4.49
N LYS A 4 -1.77 15.08 -4.80
CA LYS A 4 -0.65 15.11 -5.76
C LYS A 4 0.49 14.19 -5.35
N GLN A 5 0.89 14.25 -4.07
CA GLN A 5 1.92 13.38 -3.50
C GLN A 5 1.52 11.91 -3.54
N ARG A 6 0.25 11.60 -3.23
CA ARG A 6 -0.26 10.21 -3.32
C ARG A 6 -0.16 9.67 -4.75
N LYS A 7 -0.59 10.45 -5.75
CA LYS A 7 -0.51 10.05 -7.16
C LYS A 7 0.94 9.81 -7.58
N SER A 8 1.83 10.75 -7.28
CA SER A 8 3.26 10.62 -7.60
C SER A 8 3.90 9.38 -6.96
N LYS A 9 3.64 9.11 -5.68
CA LYS A 9 4.22 7.93 -5.00
C LYS A 9 3.65 6.62 -5.51
N ARG A 10 2.36 6.57 -5.85
CA ARG A 10 1.76 5.40 -6.49
C ARG A 10 2.47 5.09 -7.80
N THR A 11 2.65 6.07 -8.68
CA THR A 11 3.40 5.89 -9.93
C THR A 11 4.82 5.37 -9.70
N GLN A 12 5.55 5.95 -8.73
CA GLN A 12 6.91 5.51 -8.40
C GLN A 12 6.96 4.07 -7.91
N LEU A 13 6.05 3.67 -7.01
CA LEU A 13 6.00 2.29 -6.52
C LEU A 13 5.56 1.31 -7.60
N THR A 14 4.63 1.69 -8.47
CA THR A 14 4.20 0.86 -9.60
C THR A 14 5.36 0.63 -10.56
N HIS A 15 6.16 1.65 -10.86
CA HIS A 15 7.35 1.50 -11.69
C HIS A 15 8.41 0.60 -11.02
N LYS A 16 8.56 0.69 -9.69
CA LYS A 16 9.59 -0.06 -8.95
C LYS A 16 9.24 -1.53 -8.71
N PHE A 17 7.97 -1.83 -8.43
CA PHE A 17 7.52 -3.15 -7.99
C PHE A 17 6.50 -3.79 -8.93
N GLY A 18 5.97 -3.06 -9.90
CA GLY A 18 4.84 -3.50 -10.72
C GLY A 18 3.49 -3.20 -10.08
N SER A 19 2.42 -3.51 -10.80
CA SER A 19 1.03 -3.27 -10.39
C SER A 19 0.42 -4.50 -9.71
N HIS A 20 1.00 -4.92 -8.59
CA HIS A 20 0.46 -6.01 -7.78
C HIS A 20 0.26 -5.58 -6.32
N CYS A 21 -0.65 -6.27 -5.63
CA CYS A 21 -0.78 -6.13 -4.20
C CYS A 21 0.43 -6.75 -3.51
N PHE A 22 1.05 -6.03 -2.56
CA PHE A 22 2.19 -6.53 -1.80
C PHE A 22 1.84 -7.71 -0.89
N TRP A 23 0.61 -7.72 -0.33
CA TRP A 23 0.20 -8.74 0.63
C TRP A 23 -0.31 -10.03 0.00
N SER A 24 -1.11 -9.92 -1.07
CA SER A 24 -1.71 -11.08 -1.74
C SER A 24 -0.99 -11.50 -3.01
N GLY A 25 -0.10 -10.67 -3.55
CA GLY A 25 0.58 -10.90 -4.83
C GLY A 25 -0.30 -10.71 -6.07
N ARG A 26 -1.61 -10.45 -5.90
CA ARG A 26 -2.55 -10.32 -7.02
C ARG A 26 -2.23 -9.11 -7.90
N CYS A 27 -2.13 -9.34 -9.20
CA CYS A 27 -2.03 -8.28 -10.21
C CYS A 27 -3.35 -7.52 -10.31
N LEU A 28 -3.26 -6.20 -10.30
CA LEU A 28 -4.40 -5.26 -10.27
C LEU A 28 -4.10 -4.08 -11.18
N LEU A 29 -5.14 -3.34 -11.56
CA LEU A 29 -4.93 -2.06 -12.21
C LEU A 29 -4.33 -1.07 -11.21
N THR A 30 -3.47 -0.17 -11.71
CA THR A 30 -2.78 0.81 -10.85
C THR A 30 -3.76 1.68 -10.07
N GLU A 31 -4.95 1.93 -10.61
CA GLU A 31 -6.00 2.74 -9.99
C GLU A 31 -6.66 2.04 -8.79
N GLU A 32 -6.73 0.71 -8.81
CA GLU A 32 -7.25 -0.12 -7.72
C GLU A 32 -6.26 -0.27 -6.57
N LEU A 33 -4.98 0.04 -6.82
CA LEU A 33 -3.93 -0.01 -5.82
C LEU A 33 -3.93 1.23 -4.94
N THR A 34 -3.91 0.99 -3.65
CA THR A 34 -3.77 2.00 -2.60
C THR A 34 -2.33 2.02 -2.07
N LEU A 35 -1.97 3.10 -1.40
CA LEU A 35 -0.70 3.20 -0.67
C LEU A 35 -0.92 2.70 0.76
N ASP A 36 -0.22 1.65 1.13
CA ASP A 36 -0.19 1.08 2.47
C ASP A 36 1.15 1.39 3.15
N HIS A 37 1.10 1.71 4.44
CA HIS A 37 2.24 2.03 5.28
C HIS A 37 2.71 0.79 6.04
N LEU A 38 3.93 0.30 5.79
CA LEU A 38 4.49 -0.88 6.48
C LEU A 38 4.56 -0.67 8.00
N ILE A 39 4.93 0.53 8.44
CA ILE A 39 4.70 1.00 9.79
C ILE A 39 3.55 2.01 9.71
N PRO A 40 2.39 1.76 10.33
CA PRO A 40 1.26 2.68 10.31
C PRO A 40 1.61 4.05 10.87
N LYS A 41 0.94 5.09 10.37
CA LYS A 41 1.18 6.47 10.85
C LYS A 41 0.91 6.67 12.33
N SER A 42 -0.14 6.05 12.85
CA SER A 42 -0.47 6.08 14.29
C SER A 42 0.66 5.49 15.16
N ARG A 43 1.58 4.73 14.55
CA ARG A 43 2.74 4.10 15.20
C ARG A 43 4.07 4.72 14.76
N GLY A 44 4.07 5.95 14.26
CA GLY A 44 5.29 6.68 13.88
C GLY A 44 5.77 6.43 12.44
N GLY A 45 4.96 5.79 11.61
CA GLY A 45 5.28 5.52 10.20
C GLY A 45 5.53 6.75 9.33
N SER A 46 6.64 6.76 8.60
CA SER A 46 6.97 7.82 7.65
C SER A 46 6.18 7.68 6.34
N ASN A 47 6.13 8.75 5.53
CA ASN A 47 5.61 8.65 4.16
C ASN A 47 6.70 8.31 3.14
N SER A 48 7.90 7.93 3.54
CA SER A 48 8.99 7.64 2.60
C SER A 48 8.68 6.39 1.77
N LEU A 49 9.27 6.25 0.58
CA LEU A 49 8.97 5.13 -0.33
C LEU A 49 9.35 3.79 0.29
N GLU A 50 10.33 3.77 1.18
CA GLU A 50 10.80 2.60 1.92
C GLU A 50 9.68 2.03 2.80
N ASN A 51 8.88 2.91 3.42
CA ASN A 51 7.77 2.55 4.30
C ASN A 51 6.44 2.37 3.55
N LEU A 52 6.39 2.57 2.23
CA LEU A 52 5.17 2.46 1.45
C LEU A 52 5.18 1.23 0.54
N ARG A 53 4.02 0.59 0.42
CA ARG A 53 3.77 -0.49 -0.55
C ARG A 53 2.44 -0.28 -1.27
N LEU A 54 2.30 -0.91 -2.42
CA LEU A 54 1.03 -0.99 -3.12
C LEU A 54 0.22 -2.14 -2.54
N ALA A 55 -1.02 -1.88 -2.18
CA ALA A 55 -1.94 -2.89 -1.69
C ALA A 55 -3.33 -2.65 -2.26
N CYS A 56 -4.09 -3.71 -2.50
CA CYS A 56 -5.50 -3.55 -2.83
C CYS A 56 -6.27 -2.96 -1.64
N PHE A 57 -7.43 -2.37 -1.92
CA PHE A 57 -8.28 -1.79 -0.87
C PHE A 57 -8.62 -2.81 0.23
N SER A 58 -8.99 -4.04 -0.13
CA SER A 58 -9.38 -5.09 0.83
C SER A 58 -8.25 -5.46 1.78
N CYS A 59 -7.03 -5.73 1.28
CA CYS A 59 -5.89 -6.05 2.12
C CYS A 59 -5.48 -4.87 3.00
N ASN A 60 -5.41 -3.66 2.42
CA ASN A 60 -5.05 -2.46 3.17
C ASN A 60 -6.07 -2.19 4.30
N ASN A 61 -7.37 -2.30 4.01
CA ASN A 61 -8.44 -2.13 4.99
C ASN A 61 -8.43 -3.22 6.07
N SER A 62 -8.20 -4.49 5.70
CA SER A 62 -8.08 -5.61 6.65
C SER A 62 -6.90 -5.44 7.61
N ARG A 63 -5.80 -4.85 7.11
CA ARG A 63 -4.61 -4.58 7.91
C ARG A 63 -4.81 -3.44 8.89
N GLY A 64 -5.47 -2.37 8.47
CA GLY A 64 -5.74 -1.19 9.31
C GLY A 64 -4.45 -0.56 9.84
N ASP A 65 -4.36 -0.37 11.16
CA ASP A 65 -3.20 0.17 11.87
C ASP A 65 -2.32 -0.90 12.53
N SER A 66 -2.42 -2.14 12.05
CA SER A 66 -1.61 -3.26 12.52
C SER A 66 -0.16 -3.19 11.99
N LEU A 67 0.79 -3.59 12.83
CA LEU A 67 2.19 -3.83 12.43
C LEU A 67 2.35 -5.17 11.68
N PHE A 68 1.33 -6.02 11.69
CA PHE A 68 1.36 -7.34 11.07
C PHE A 68 0.65 -7.34 9.71
N PRO A 69 0.87 -8.37 8.87
CA PRO A 69 0.12 -8.58 7.63
C PRO A 69 -1.40 -8.60 7.86
N PRO A 70 -2.22 -8.31 6.83
CA PRO A 70 -3.68 -8.39 6.95
C PRO A 70 -4.12 -9.80 7.35
N ARG A 71 -5.08 -9.88 8.28
CA ARG A 71 -5.63 -11.18 8.73
C ARG A 71 -6.36 -11.90 7.59
N GLN A 72 -6.91 -11.14 6.65
CA GLN A 72 -7.56 -11.68 5.46
C GLN A 72 -6.98 -10.99 4.24
N SER A 73 -6.24 -11.76 3.45
CA SER A 73 -5.82 -11.34 2.12
C SER A 73 -6.98 -11.53 1.15
N CYS A 74 -7.13 -10.59 0.21
CA CYS A 74 -8.07 -10.77 -0.89
C CYS A 74 -7.67 -12.03 -1.69
N LYS A 75 -8.65 -12.85 -2.06
CA LYS A 75 -8.45 -13.96 -2.98
C LYS A 75 -8.34 -13.46 -4.43
#